data_AF-A0A958XMX7-F1
#
_entry.id   AF-A0A958XMX7-F1
#
_cell.length_a   1.000
_cell.length_b   1.000
_cell.length_c   1.000
_cell.angle_alpha   90.00
_cell.angle_beta   90.00
_cell.angle_gamma   90.00
#
_symmetry.space_group_name_H-M   'P 1'
#
loop_
_entity.id
_entity.type
_entity.pdbx_description
1 polymer ?
#
loop_
_entity_poly.entity_id
_entity_poly.type
_entity_poly.pdbx_seq_one_letter_code
_entity_poly.pdbx_strand_id
1 'polypeptide(L)'
;SSCILKGSEVFKMAMAVAPVTNWKWYDTAYTERFMHTTADNAAGYAENSPINFVERLRGGNYLICHGIDDDNVHWQQTVEMVNALIQANKQFETYYYPNRNHGIYGENATRHLFTKLTSFVLSQL
;
A
#
# COMPACT_ATOMS: atom_id res chain seq x y z
N SER A 1 4.44 0.90 3.01
CA SER A 1 4.82 1.78 1.88
C SER A 1 5.80 2.89 2.28
N SER A 2 5.56 3.65 3.35
CA SER A 2 6.48 4.74 3.76
C SER A 2 7.93 4.30 3.99
N CYS A 3 8.20 3.07 4.48
CA CYS A 3 9.56 2.58 4.66
C CYS A 3 10.38 2.61 3.35
N ILE A 4 9.85 2.05 2.25
CA ILE A 4 10.59 1.99 0.98
C ILE A 4 10.61 3.33 0.23
N LEU A 5 9.66 4.23 0.49
CA LEU A 5 9.57 5.54 -0.18
C LEU A 5 10.31 6.64 0.57
N LYS A 6 10.09 6.78 1.88
CA LYS A 6 10.76 7.82 2.70
C LYS A 6 12.11 7.34 3.22
N GLY A 7 12.29 6.03 3.44
CA GLY A 7 13.51 5.41 3.93
C GLY A 7 14.27 4.59 2.88
N SER A 8 14.25 5.03 1.61
CA SER A 8 14.83 4.28 0.48
C SER A 8 16.34 4.01 0.57
N GLU A 9 17.06 4.70 1.47
CA GLU A 9 18.47 4.42 1.77
C GLU A 9 18.67 3.24 2.73
N VAL A 10 17.63 2.87 3.49
CA VAL A 10 17.70 1.85 4.55
C VAL A 10 17.01 0.56 4.10
N PHE A 11 15.82 0.68 3.51
CA PHE A 11 15.01 -0.46 3.10
C PHE A 11 15.28 -0.81 1.65
N LYS A 12 15.73 -2.05 1.39
CA LYS A 12 15.97 -2.57 0.03
C LYS A 12 14.71 -3.12 -0.65
N MET A 13 13.65 -3.38 0.14
CA MET A 13 12.41 -4.00 -0.29
C MET A 13 11.27 -3.60 0.63
N ALA A 14 10.04 -3.56 0.11
CA ALA A 14 8.85 -3.62 0.94
C ALA A 14 7.77 -4.53 0.33
N MET A 15 6.98 -5.14 1.20
CA MET A 15 5.73 -5.80 0.86
C MET A 15 4.62 -5.12 1.66
N ALA A 16 3.55 -4.68 1.00
CA ALA A 16 2.43 -4.00 1.63
C ALA A 16 1.14 -4.77 1.33
N VAL A 17 0.44 -5.23 2.37
CA VAL A 17 -0.83 -5.97 2.26
C VAL A 17 -1.96 -5.08 2.78
N ALA A 18 -2.99 -4.87 1.95
CA ALA A 18 -4.12 -3.96 2.21
C ALA A 18 -3.69 -2.57 2.74
N PRO A 19 -2.78 -1.84 2.05
CA PRO A 19 -2.23 -0.61 2.61
C PRO A 19 -3.17 0.59 2.48
N VAL A 20 -3.25 1.39 3.54
CA VAL A 20 -3.64 2.80 3.45
C VAL A 20 -2.50 3.57 2.76
N THR A 21 -2.76 4.16 1.61
CA THR A 21 -1.77 4.90 0.81
C THR A 21 -2.06 6.40 0.77
N ASN A 22 -3.31 6.78 1.07
CA ASN A 22 -3.76 8.14 1.23
C ASN A 22 -4.83 8.23 2.32
N TRP A 23 -4.56 9.04 3.34
CA TRP A 23 -5.47 9.23 4.49
C TRP A 23 -6.80 9.87 4.10
N LYS A 24 -6.87 10.59 2.97
CA LYS A 24 -8.13 11.20 2.50
C LYS A 24 -9.20 10.16 2.12
N TRP A 25 -8.80 8.91 1.85
CA TRP A 25 -9.67 7.83 1.42
C TRP A 25 -10.04 6.85 2.53
N TYR A 26 -9.55 7.07 3.75
CA TYR A 26 -9.86 6.22 4.89
C TYR A 26 -11.05 6.78 5.68
N ASP A 27 -11.66 5.97 6.56
CA ASP A 27 -12.87 6.39 7.25
C ASP A 27 -12.64 7.64 8.13
N THR A 28 -13.61 8.55 8.15
CA THR A 28 -13.47 9.85 8.82
C THR A 28 -13.35 9.70 10.33
N ALA A 29 -14.08 8.77 10.95
CA ALA A 29 -14.08 8.58 12.39
C ALA A 29 -12.70 8.16 12.92
N TYR A 30 -12.03 7.22 12.23
CA TYR A 30 -10.67 6.82 12.56
C TYR A 30 -9.67 7.92 12.19
N THR A 31 -9.77 8.44 10.97
CA THR A 31 -8.76 9.38 10.46
C THR A 31 -8.76 10.67 11.27
N GLU A 32 -9.92 11.31 11.48
CA GLU A 32 -9.98 12.60 12.18
C GLU A 32 -9.66 12.47 13.68
N ARG A 33 -9.89 11.30 14.28
CA ARG A 33 -9.49 11.03 15.67
C ARG A 33 -7.98 11.16 15.88
N PHE A 34 -7.17 10.80 14.89
CA PHE A 34 -5.71 10.77 15.01
C PHE A 34 -5.00 11.81 14.16
N MET A 35 -5.61 12.24 13.06
CA MET A 35 -5.03 13.17 12.08
C MET A 35 -5.72 14.54 12.09
N HIS A 36 -6.79 14.75 12.87
CA HIS A 36 -7.69 15.91 12.74
C HIS A 36 -8.31 16.01 11.34
N THR A 37 -9.06 17.08 11.07
CA THR A 37 -9.60 17.30 9.72
C THR A 37 -8.47 17.67 8.75
N THR A 38 -8.71 17.48 7.46
CA THR A 38 -7.79 17.95 6.41
C THR A 38 -7.62 19.47 6.42
N ALA A 39 -8.62 20.22 6.89
CA ALA A 39 -8.56 21.68 7.04
C ALA A 39 -7.58 22.08 8.15
N ASP A 40 -7.59 21.35 9.28
CA ASP A 40 -6.75 21.66 10.43
C ASP A 40 -5.33 21.08 10.31
N ASN A 41 -5.15 20.00 9.55
CA ASN A 41 -3.89 19.27 9.46
C ASN A 41 -3.49 18.87 8.03
N ALA A 42 -3.64 19.77 7.07
CA ALA A 42 -3.30 19.51 5.66
C ALA A 42 -1.87 18.96 5.49
N ALA A 43 -0.90 19.52 6.23
CA ALA A 43 0.49 19.06 6.21
C ALA A 43 0.63 17.60 6.70
N GLY A 44 -0.06 17.23 7.79
CA GLY A 44 -0.05 15.86 8.30
C GLY A 44 -0.59 14.85 7.29
N TYR A 45 -1.68 15.17 6.59
CA TYR A 45 -2.21 14.32 5.52
C TYR A 45 -1.20 14.18 4.36
N ALA A 46 -0.56 15.29 3.96
CA ALA A 46 0.42 15.29 2.87
C ALA A 46 1.67 14.48 3.23
N GLU A 47 2.20 14.64 4.44
CA GLU A 47 3.47 14.04 4.88
C GLU A 47 3.36 12.56 5.26
N ASN A 48 2.15 12.11 5.58
CA ASN A 48 1.88 10.75 6.03
C ASN A 48 1.11 9.90 5.02
N SER A 49 0.85 10.41 3.82
CA SER A 49 0.29 9.63 2.71
C SER A 49 1.40 9.15 1.77
N PRO A 50 1.74 7.84 1.75
CA PRO A 50 2.79 7.28 0.90
C PRO A 50 2.69 7.64 -0.58
N ILE A 51 1.47 7.82 -1.11
CA ILE A 51 1.24 8.15 -2.52
C ILE A 51 1.97 9.42 -2.98
N ASN A 52 2.23 10.37 -2.06
CA ASN A 52 2.93 11.62 -2.36
C ASN A 52 4.45 11.45 -2.52
N PHE A 53 4.98 10.24 -2.31
CA PHE A 53 6.41 9.96 -2.30
C PHE A 53 6.83 8.89 -3.30
N VAL A 54 5.98 8.57 -4.29
CA VAL A 54 6.23 7.53 -5.31
C VAL A 54 7.55 7.75 -6.06
N GLU A 55 7.93 9.01 -6.29
CA GLU A 55 9.19 9.37 -6.95
C GLU A 55 10.44 8.88 -6.21
N ARG A 56 10.31 8.69 -4.90
CA ARG A 56 11.40 8.25 -4.04
C ARG A 56 11.60 6.74 -4.05
N LEU A 57 10.72 5.98 -4.73
CA LEU A 57 10.94 4.55 -4.92
C LEU A 57 12.22 4.37 -5.74
N ARG A 58 13.17 3.63 -5.14
CA ARG A 58 14.43 3.23 -5.75
C ARG A 58 14.40 1.72 -5.97
N GLY A 59 14.63 1.32 -7.22
CA GLY A 59 14.49 -0.08 -7.64
C GLY A 59 13.02 -0.51 -7.84
N GLY A 60 12.83 -1.78 -8.16
CA GLY A 60 11.52 -2.39 -8.41
C GLY A 60 10.99 -3.25 -7.26
N ASN A 61 11.64 -3.22 -6.10
CA ASN A 61 11.46 -4.20 -5.02
C ASN A 61 10.30 -3.80 -4.08
N TYR A 62 9.17 -3.46 -4.68
CA TYR A 62 7.97 -3.09 -3.94
C TYR A 62 6.78 -3.95 -4.39
N LEU A 63 6.29 -4.80 -3.50
CA LEU A 63 5.11 -5.64 -3.71
C LEU A 63 3.89 -5.04 -2.99
N ILE A 64 2.77 -4.92 -3.71
CA ILE A 64 1.48 -4.47 -3.17
C ILE A 64 0.44 -5.58 -3.33
N CYS A 65 -0.14 -6.05 -2.23
CA CYS A 65 -1.17 -7.07 -2.21
C CYS A 65 -2.48 -6.49 -1.66
N HIS A 66 -3.64 -6.86 -2.23
CA HIS A 66 -4.93 -6.38 -1.73
C HIS A 66 -6.09 -7.30 -2.11
N GLY A 67 -7.09 -7.41 -1.22
CA GLY A 67 -8.42 -7.90 -1.55
C GLY A 67 -9.24 -6.87 -2.33
N ILE A 68 -9.91 -7.27 -3.40
CA ILE A 68 -10.73 -6.33 -4.20
C ILE A 68 -12.00 -5.92 -3.47
N ASP A 69 -12.52 -6.78 -2.58
CA ASP A 69 -13.75 -6.56 -1.81
C ASP A 69 -13.43 -6.11 -0.37
N ASP A 70 -12.30 -5.42 -0.19
CA ASP A 70 -11.91 -4.83 1.09
C ASP A 70 -12.83 -3.65 1.42
N ASP A 71 -13.63 -3.82 2.48
CA ASP A 71 -14.59 -2.85 3.01
C ASP A 71 -14.03 -1.99 4.16
N ASN A 72 -12.79 -2.26 4.59
CA ASN A 72 -12.09 -1.51 5.63
C ASN A 72 -11.07 -0.54 5.02
N VAL A 73 -10.08 -1.08 4.29
CA VAL A 73 -9.15 -0.29 3.49
C VAL A 73 -9.59 -0.42 2.04
N HIS A 74 -10.41 0.51 1.54
CA HIS A 74 -11.00 0.35 0.23
C HIS A 74 -9.93 0.16 -0.88
N TRP A 75 -10.14 -0.81 -1.76
CA TRP A 75 -9.33 -1.14 -2.94
C TRP A 75 -8.76 0.09 -3.70
N GLN A 76 -9.49 1.19 -3.76
CA GLN A 76 -9.11 2.49 -4.34
C GLN A 76 -7.73 2.97 -3.83
N GLN A 77 -7.40 2.69 -2.58
CA GLN A 77 -6.08 2.99 -1.99
C GLN A 77 -4.94 2.37 -2.82
N THR A 78 -5.07 1.12 -3.24
CA THR A 78 -4.06 0.47 -4.07
C THR A 78 -4.14 0.90 -5.52
N VAL A 79 -5.33 1.06 -6.09
CA VAL A 79 -5.48 1.55 -7.48
C VAL A 79 -4.80 2.90 -7.67
N GLU A 80 -5.03 3.84 -6.76
CA GLU A 80 -4.44 5.18 -6.83
C GLU A 80 -2.91 5.12 -6.68
N MET A 81 -2.40 4.30 -5.76
CA MET A 81 -0.96 4.11 -5.57
C MET A 81 -0.29 3.50 -6.82
N VAL A 82 -0.91 2.49 -7.42
CA VAL A 82 -0.45 1.84 -8.65
C VAL A 82 -0.43 2.84 -9.80
N ASN A 83 -1.50 3.61 -9.97
CA ASN A 83 -1.57 4.67 -10.98
C ASN A 83 -0.45 5.71 -10.78
N ALA A 84 -0.23 6.17 -9.55
CA ALA A 84 0.82 7.13 -9.24
C ALA A 84 2.23 6.56 -9.51
N LEU A 85 2.49 5.30 -9.20
CA LEU A 85 3.75 4.62 -9.53
C LEU A 85 3.97 4.51 -11.04
N ILE A 86 2.92 4.16 -11.80
CA ILE A 86 2.97 4.09 -13.27
C ILE A 86 3.30 5.47 -13.85
N GLN A 87 2.61 6.53 -13.40
CA GLN A 87 2.86 7.90 -13.86
C GLN A 87 4.30 8.35 -13.56
N ALA A 88 4.86 7.94 -12.42
CA ALA A 88 6.24 8.18 -12.03
C ALA A 88 7.26 7.23 -12.70
N ASN A 89 6.83 6.39 -13.65
CA ASN A 89 7.64 5.38 -14.32
C ASN A 89 8.43 4.48 -13.35
N LYS A 90 7.79 4.07 -12.24
CA LYS A 90 8.38 3.20 -11.24
C LYS A 90 7.94 1.77 -11.46
N GLN A 91 8.89 0.84 -11.36
CA GLN A 91 8.62 -0.59 -11.40
C GLN A 91 8.18 -1.07 -10.02
N PHE A 92 7.25 -2.02 -9.99
CA PHE A 92 6.69 -2.61 -8.77
C PHE A 92 5.99 -3.93 -9.15
N GLU A 93 5.64 -4.71 -8.13
CA GLU A 93 4.78 -5.87 -8.28
C GLU A 93 3.44 -5.65 -7.57
N THR A 94 2.36 -6.11 -8.19
CA THR A 94 1.03 -6.10 -7.58
C THR A 94 0.41 -7.48 -7.58
N TYR A 95 -0.39 -7.78 -6.57
CA TYR A 95 -1.07 -9.06 -6.46
C TYR A 95 -2.46 -8.90 -5.83
N TYR A 96 -3.51 -9.14 -6.63
CA TYR A 96 -4.88 -8.88 -6.21
C TYR A 96 -5.61 -10.17 -5.89
N TYR A 97 -6.49 -10.10 -4.91
CA TYR A 97 -7.32 -11.20 -4.46
C TYR A 97 -8.79 -10.88 -4.74
N PRO A 98 -9.36 -11.41 -5.83
CA PRO A 98 -10.77 -11.24 -6.15
C PRO A 98 -11.65 -11.86 -5.07
N ASN A 99 -12.79 -11.23 -4.77
CA ASN A 99 -13.77 -11.72 -3.81
C ASN A 99 -13.21 -11.92 -2.39
N ARG A 100 -12.21 -11.11 -2.00
CA ARG A 100 -11.57 -11.16 -0.69
C ARG A 100 -11.63 -9.79 -0.03
N ASN A 101 -11.99 -9.81 1.25
CA ASN A 101 -12.02 -8.64 2.12
C ASN A 101 -10.63 -8.34 2.70
N HIS A 102 -10.60 -7.44 3.69
CA HIS A 102 -9.39 -6.98 4.39
C HIS A 102 -8.48 -8.10 4.90
N GLY A 103 -9.06 -9.24 5.31
CA GLY A 103 -8.31 -10.35 5.88
C GLY A 103 -7.72 -11.33 4.85
N ILE A 104 -8.16 -11.26 3.58
CA ILE A 104 -7.73 -12.17 2.52
C ILE A 104 -7.87 -13.65 2.92
N TYR A 105 -9.05 -14.02 3.43
CA TYR A 105 -9.38 -15.37 3.92
C TYR A 105 -10.16 -16.22 2.90
N GLY A 106 -10.21 -17.53 3.12
CA GLY A 106 -11.04 -18.46 2.34
C GLY A 106 -10.37 -18.98 1.06
N GLU A 107 -10.76 -20.20 0.66
CA GLU A 107 -10.33 -20.89 -0.58
C GLU A 107 -8.82 -20.78 -0.86
N ASN A 108 -7.99 -21.03 0.16
CA ASN A 108 -6.53 -20.93 0.12
C ASN A 108 -5.93 -19.52 -0.11
N ALA A 109 -6.71 -18.44 -0.13
CA ALA A 109 -6.21 -17.09 -0.40
C ALA A 109 -5.10 -16.66 0.56
N THR A 110 -5.26 -16.92 1.86
CA THR A 110 -4.22 -16.62 2.87
C THR A 110 -2.94 -17.41 2.63
N ARG A 111 -3.05 -18.73 2.38
CA ARG A 111 -1.88 -19.57 2.07
C ARG A 111 -1.19 -19.07 0.79
N HIS A 112 -1.96 -18.76 -0.23
CA HIS A 112 -1.48 -18.24 -1.50
C HIS A 112 -0.75 -16.89 -1.33
N LEU A 113 -1.29 -16.00 -0.48
CA LEU A 113 -0.64 -14.76 -0.07
C LEU A 113 0.71 -15.01 0.57
N PHE A 114 0.78 -15.82 1.62
CA PHE A 114 2.05 -16.09 2.28
C PHE A 114 3.06 -16.79 1.37
N THR A 115 2.62 -17.64 0.44
CA THR A 115 3.48 -18.18 -0.61
C THR A 115 4.05 -17.07 -1.49
N LYS A 116 3.22 -16.15 -2.02
CA LYS A 116 3.68 -15.03 -2.84
C LYS A 116 4.66 -14.12 -2.09
N LEU A 117 4.36 -13.79 -0.83
CA LEU A 117 5.26 -12.98 0.02
C LEU A 117 6.61 -13.68 0.21
N THR A 118 6.60 -14.99 0.51
CA THR A 118 7.83 -15.78 0.67
C THR A 118 8.63 -15.82 -0.63
N SER A 119 7.99 -16.13 -1.75
CA SER A 119 8.65 -16.17 -3.06
C SER A 119 9.24 -14.82 -3.47
N PHE A 120 8.57 -13.72 -3.16
CA PHE A 120 9.08 -12.38 -3.44
C PHE A 120 10.32 -12.04 -2.61
N VAL A 121 10.39 -12.49 -1.34
CA VAL A 121 11.63 -12.34 -0.57
C VAL A 121 12.75 -13.17 -1.19
N LEU A 122 12.48 -14.43 -1.51
CA LEU A 122 13.49 -15.35 -2.05
C LEU A 122 14.02 -14.95 -3.41
N SER A 123 13.24 -14.28 -4.26
CA SER A 123 13.70 -13.80 -5.58
C SER A 123 14.60 -12.57 -5.53
N GLN A 124 14.79 -11.99 -4.35
CA GLN A 124 15.50 -10.73 -4.13
C GLN A 124 16.71 -10.90 -3.19
N LEU A 125 16.95 -12.13 -2.71
CA LEU A 125 18.20 -12.56 -2.08
C LEU A 125 19.26 -12.81 -3.14
#